data_AF-A0A914KX10-F1
#
_entry.id   AF-A0A914KX10-F1
#
_cell.length_a   1.000
_cell.length_b   1.000
_cell.length_c   1.000
_cell.angle_alpha   90.00
_cell.angle_beta   90.00
_cell.angle_gamma   90.00
#
_symmetry.space_group_name_H-M   'P 1'
#
loop_
_entity.id
_entity.type
_entity.pdbx_description
1 polymer ?
#
loop_
_entity_poly.entity_id
_entity_poly.type
_entity_poly.pdbx_seq_one_letter_code
_entity_poly.pdbx_strand_id
1 'polypeptide(L)'
;MGNTLIRRSFSTSRNCFDIVTKERARFTYCQDNFDKLNFNVYPYYIERAWWQRGARMTFWATWRQAANVRRRQAFATYGPDRVRYKAMATNNILPRAITDEFREKLRALPKDAHPKLVVKMCMFTGRSRGKFNSYRVNRHIFRLLADKGNLCGVKRAIWGRQ
;
A
#
# COMPACT_ATOMS: atom_id res chain seq x y z
N MET A 1 -23.53 42.03 11.05
CA MET A 1 -23.01 41.54 12.35
C MET A 1 -23.19 40.04 12.41
N GLY A 2 -22.23 39.32 12.98
CA GLY A 2 -22.26 37.87 13.17
C GLY A 2 -21.62 37.08 12.03
N ASN A 3 -20.83 36.05 12.27
CA ASN A 3 -20.13 35.62 13.47
C ASN A 3 -19.06 34.64 12.95
N THR A 4 -17.86 34.71 13.51
CA THR A 4 -16.79 33.75 13.26
C THR A 4 -17.23 32.33 13.60
N LEU A 5 -16.90 31.36 12.74
CA LEU A 5 -16.68 29.98 13.20
C LEU A 5 -15.39 29.42 12.59
N ILE A 6 -14.39 29.36 13.44
CA ILE A 6 -13.20 28.52 13.30
C ILE A 6 -13.66 27.07 13.26
N ARG A 7 -13.35 26.33 12.19
CA ARG A 7 -13.27 24.87 12.25
C ARG A 7 -11.85 24.42 11.92
N ARG A 8 -11.24 23.81 12.94
CA ARG A 8 -9.90 23.23 12.97
C ARG A 8 -9.62 22.39 11.73
N SER A 9 -8.60 22.76 10.97
CA SER A 9 -8.00 21.92 9.94
C SER A 9 -7.28 20.75 10.62
N PHE A 10 -7.81 19.53 10.48
CA PHE A 10 -7.05 18.34 10.83
C PHE A 10 -6.04 18.08 9.71
N SER A 11 -4.83 18.58 9.85
CA SER A 11 -3.74 18.35 8.91
C SER A 11 -3.32 16.88 8.97
N THR A 12 -3.85 16.06 8.07
CA THR A 12 -3.25 14.77 7.76
C THR A 12 -2.24 14.99 6.62
N SER A 13 -1.11 15.61 6.97
CA SER A 13 0.07 15.63 6.11
C SER A 13 0.68 14.23 6.05
N ARG A 14 0.16 13.38 5.16
CA ARG A 14 0.89 12.22 4.62
C ARG A 14 0.53 12.03 3.16
N ASN A 15 1.07 12.92 2.33
CA ASN A 15 1.20 12.69 0.91
C ASN A 15 2.09 11.47 0.66
N CYS A 16 1.51 10.42 0.06
CA CYS A 16 2.20 9.52 -0.86
C CYS A 16 1.14 8.72 -1.64
N PHE A 17 0.42 9.41 -2.51
CA PHE A 17 -0.15 8.96 -3.78
C PHE A 17 -0.96 10.14 -4.30
N ASP A 18 -0.67 10.60 -5.51
CA ASP A 18 -1.16 11.84 -6.09
C ASP A 18 -2.67 12.06 -5.85
N ILE A 19 -3.00 12.98 -4.94
CA ILE A 19 -4.31 13.61 -4.97
C ILE A 19 -4.16 14.75 -5.96
N VAL A 20 -4.37 14.47 -7.24
CA VAL A 20 -4.92 15.52 -8.08
C VAL A 20 -6.18 15.95 -7.34
N THR A 21 -6.16 17.14 -6.75
CA THR A 21 -7.36 17.79 -6.21
C THR A 21 -8.28 17.95 -7.39
N LYS A 22 -9.11 16.94 -7.64
CA LYS A 22 -10.09 16.98 -8.70
C LYS A 22 -11.11 18.00 -8.24
N GLU A 23 -10.96 19.24 -8.67
CA GLU A 23 -11.96 20.27 -8.46
C GLU A 23 -13.30 19.68 -8.95
N ARG A 24 -14.22 19.45 -8.02
CA ARG A 24 -15.53 18.94 -8.38
C ARG A 24 -16.27 20.10 -9.00
N ALA A 25 -16.32 20.15 -10.33
CA ALA A 25 -17.19 21.06 -11.06
C ALA A 25 -18.62 20.93 -10.50
N ARG A 26 -19.14 22.02 -9.93
CA ARG A 26 -20.51 22.09 -9.43
C ARG A 26 -21.39 22.55 -10.59
N PHE A 27 -22.10 21.61 -11.21
CA PHE A 27 -23.06 21.93 -12.26
C PHE A 27 -24.41 22.30 -11.66
N THR A 28 -25.08 23.29 -12.24
CA THR A 28 -26.48 23.63 -11.94
C THR A 28 -27.43 22.67 -12.64
N TYR A 29 -28.64 22.48 -12.10
CA TYR A 29 -29.66 21.61 -12.70
C TYR A 29 -30.29 22.32 -13.91
N CYS A 30 -29.78 22.07 -15.11
CA CYS A 30 -30.22 22.67 -16.38
C CYS A 30 -30.05 21.67 -17.53
N GLN A 31 -30.90 21.78 -18.57
CA GLN A 31 -30.91 20.86 -19.72
C GLN A 31 -29.55 20.78 -20.43
N ASP A 32 -28.90 21.94 -20.64
CA ASP A 32 -27.58 22.03 -21.26
C ASP A 32 -26.48 21.27 -20.49
N ASN A 33 -26.62 21.14 -19.16
CA ASN A 33 -25.70 20.37 -18.33
C ASN A 33 -25.98 18.86 -18.41
N PHE A 34 -27.22 18.45 -18.64
CA PHE A 34 -27.56 17.04 -18.87
C PHE A 34 -26.99 16.53 -20.19
N ASP A 35 -27.02 17.36 -21.24
CA ASP A 35 -26.46 17.03 -22.55
C ASP A 35 -24.94 16.92 -22.49
N LYS A 36 -24.25 17.87 -21.83
CA LYS A 36 -22.79 17.81 -21.61
C LYS A 36 -22.32 16.58 -20.82
N LEU A 37 -23.17 16.09 -19.92
CA LEU A 37 -22.89 14.93 -19.07
C LEU A 37 -23.45 13.62 -19.67
N ASN A 38 -23.97 13.65 -20.90
CA ASN A 38 -24.55 12.49 -21.59
C ASN A 38 -25.63 11.76 -20.78
N PHE A 39 -26.43 12.48 -19.99
CA PHE A 39 -27.51 11.88 -19.18
C PHE A 39 -28.81 11.66 -19.96
N ASN A 40 -28.96 12.24 -21.15
CA ASN A 40 -30.19 12.17 -21.95
C ASN A 40 -30.19 11.04 -23.00
N VAL A 41 -29.06 10.34 -23.19
CA VAL A 41 -28.90 9.26 -24.18
C VAL A 41 -28.74 7.92 -23.44
N TYR A 42 -29.50 6.89 -23.84
CA TYR A 42 -29.35 5.55 -23.27
C TYR A 42 -28.03 4.90 -23.74
N PRO A 43 -27.26 4.22 -22.87
CA PRO A 43 -27.53 4.01 -21.46
C PRO A 43 -27.25 5.27 -20.62
N TYR A 44 -28.23 5.67 -19.80
CA TYR A 44 -28.26 6.92 -19.02
C TYR A 44 -27.18 7.05 -17.93
N TYR A 45 -26.14 6.21 -17.95
CA TYR A 45 -24.98 6.33 -17.09
C TYR A 45 -23.77 6.79 -17.90
N ILE A 46 -23.04 7.76 -17.35
CA ILE A 46 -21.71 8.10 -17.84
C ILE A 46 -20.86 6.83 -17.69
N GLU A 47 -20.38 6.26 -18.79
CA GLU A 47 -19.21 5.39 -18.78
C GLU A 47 -18.02 6.19 -18.27
N ARG A 48 -17.98 6.42 -16.96
CA ARG A 48 -16.73 6.76 -16.29
C ARG A 48 -15.88 5.54 -16.60
N ALA A 49 -14.81 5.69 -17.38
CA ALA A 49 -13.83 4.62 -17.58
C ALA A 49 -13.03 4.36 -16.27
N TRP A 50 -13.74 4.24 -15.13
CA TRP A 50 -13.19 4.04 -13.80
C TRP A 50 -12.63 2.62 -13.63
N TRP A 51 -12.96 1.71 -14.56
CA TRP A 51 -12.34 0.40 -14.65
C TRP A 51 -10.97 0.38 -15.32
N GLN A 52 -10.63 1.38 -16.15
CA GLN A 52 -9.29 1.48 -16.75
C GLN A 52 -8.20 1.73 -15.69
N ARG A 53 -8.57 2.22 -14.49
CA ARG A 53 -7.68 2.39 -13.33
C ARG A 53 -7.55 1.16 -12.41
N GLY A 54 -8.08 0.01 -12.80
CA GLY A 54 -7.74 -1.30 -12.18
C GLY A 54 -8.06 -1.47 -10.69
N ALA A 55 -8.82 -0.58 -10.06
CA ALA A 55 -9.14 -0.63 -8.63
C ALA A 55 -10.61 -0.98 -8.39
N ARG A 56 -11.11 -2.04 -9.04
CA ARG A 56 -12.41 -2.65 -8.72
C ARG A 56 -12.18 -3.72 -7.66
N MET A 57 -12.59 -3.46 -6.42
CA MET A 57 -12.30 -4.27 -5.22
C MET A 57 -10.86 -4.21 -4.75
N THR A 58 -10.63 -3.77 -3.51
CA THR A 58 -9.38 -4.15 -2.85
C THR A 58 -9.44 -5.66 -2.63
N PHE A 59 -8.84 -6.44 -3.54
CA PHE A 59 -8.55 -7.88 -3.33
C PHE A 59 -7.79 -8.13 -2.01
N TRP A 60 -7.28 -7.05 -1.40
CA TRP A 60 -6.70 -7.02 -0.06
C TRP A 60 -7.76 -7.18 1.03
N ALA A 61 -7.55 -8.15 1.92
CA ALA A 61 -8.42 -8.40 3.06
C ALA A 61 -8.49 -7.23 4.06
N THR A 62 -7.45 -6.37 4.09
CA THR A 62 -7.42 -5.17 4.96
C THR A 62 -6.68 -4.01 4.29
N TRP A 63 -7.02 -2.78 4.65
CA TRP A 63 -6.28 -1.58 4.24
C TRP A 63 -4.79 -1.60 4.65
N ARG A 64 -4.47 -2.28 5.75
CA ARG A 64 -3.08 -2.50 6.18
C ARG A 64 -2.29 -3.32 5.16
N GLN A 65 -2.94 -4.29 4.52
CA GLN A 65 -2.33 -5.09 3.46
C GLN A 65 -2.10 -4.25 2.20
N ALA A 66 -3.06 -3.41 1.81
CA ALA A 66 -2.87 -2.46 0.71
C ALA A 66 -1.68 -1.50 0.98
N ALA A 67 -1.59 -0.93 2.19
CA ALA A 67 -0.46 -0.09 2.57
C ALA A 67 0.89 -0.87 2.55
N ASN A 68 0.87 -2.14 2.93
CA ASN A 68 2.07 -3.00 2.88
C ASN A 68 2.52 -3.26 1.45
N VAL A 69 1.57 -3.47 0.53
CA VAL A 69 1.86 -3.66 -0.90
C VAL A 69 2.50 -2.41 -1.49
N ARG A 70 1.97 -1.21 -1.18
CA ARG A 70 2.59 0.06 -1.59
C ARG A 70 4.04 0.18 -1.08
N ARG A 71 4.30 -0.19 0.17
CA ARG A 71 5.68 -0.21 0.72
C ARG A 71 6.59 -1.19 -0.02
N ARG A 72 6.08 -2.35 -0.43
CA ARG A 72 6.86 -3.32 -1.21
C ARG A 72 7.18 -2.80 -2.61
N GLN A 73 6.23 -2.11 -3.24
CA GLN A 73 6.45 -1.46 -4.54
C GLN A 73 7.51 -0.36 -4.43
N ALA A 74 7.39 0.53 -3.44
CA ALA A 74 8.40 1.55 -3.17
C ALA A 74 9.77 0.94 -2.81
N PHE A 75 9.80 -0.17 -2.06
CA PHE A 75 11.05 -0.87 -1.79
C PHE A 75 11.65 -1.52 -3.04
N ALA A 76 10.83 -2.03 -3.95
CA ALA A 76 11.32 -2.61 -5.20
C ALA A 76 11.99 -1.56 -6.10
N THR A 77 11.45 -0.34 -6.14
CA THR A 77 12.02 0.76 -6.94
C THR A 77 13.29 1.34 -6.28
N TYR A 78 13.22 1.73 -5.01
CA TYR A 78 14.30 2.48 -4.33
C TYR A 78 15.26 1.61 -3.51
N GLY A 79 14.99 0.31 -3.38
CA GLY A 79 15.80 -0.65 -2.64
C GLY A 79 17.28 -0.67 -3.04
N PRO A 80 17.66 -0.79 -4.33
CA PRO A 80 19.06 -0.85 -4.73
C PRO A 80 19.82 0.43 -4.40
N ASP A 81 19.23 1.59 -4.69
CA ASP A 81 19.86 2.89 -4.42
C ASP A 81 20.07 3.11 -2.93
N ARG A 82 19.09 2.70 -2.11
CA ARG A 82 19.22 2.77 -0.66
C ARG A 82 20.38 1.93 -0.12
N VAL A 83 20.63 0.74 -0.70
CA VAL A 83 21.77 -0.10 -0.31
C VAL A 83 23.09 0.56 -0.68
N ARG A 84 23.18 1.13 -1.89
CA ARG A 84 24.36 1.87 -2.38
C ARG A 84 24.68 3.07 -1.50
N TYR A 85 23.68 3.93 -1.24
CA TYR A 85 23.86 5.12 -0.39
C TYR A 85 24.21 4.75 1.04
N LYS A 86 23.58 3.70 1.59
CA LYS A 86 23.91 3.24 2.93
C LYS A 86 25.35 2.77 3.02
N ALA A 87 25.85 2.00 2.05
CA ALA A 87 27.25 1.57 2.02
C ALA A 87 28.19 2.77 2.06
N MET A 88 28.01 3.74 1.16
CA MET A 88 28.83 4.97 1.12
C MET A 88 28.75 5.78 2.41
N ALA A 89 27.56 5.93 2.99
CA ALA A 89 27.35 6.71 4.22
C ALA A 89 27.94 6.06 5.49
N THR A 90 28.11 4.73 5.51
CA THR A 90 28.65 3.98 6.66
C THR A 90 30.15 3.67 6.54
N ASN A 91 30.78 4.01 5.42
CA ASN A 91 32.20 3.76 5.21
C ASN A 91 33.07 4.67 6.09
N ASN A 92 34.14 4.10 6.64
CA ASN A 92 35.12 4.83 7.46
C ASN A 92 36.37 5.27 6.65
N ILE A 93 36.50 4.84 5.40
CA ILE A 93 37.66 5.11 4.53
C ILE A 93 37.47 6.43 3.74
N LEU A 94 36.22 6.77 3.43
CA LEU A 94 35.89 7.92 2.61
C LEU A 94 36.02 9.23 3.41
N PRO A 95 36.41 10.35 2.75
CA PRO A 95 36.35 11.67 3.35
C PRO A 95 34.96 12.03 3.86
N ARG A 96 34.92 12.83 4.93
CA ARG A 96 33.68 13.16 5.63
C ARG A 96 32.64 13.83 4.72
N ALA A 97 33.08 14.76 3.86
CA ALA A 97 32.23 15.47 2.90
C ALA A 97 31.38 14.51 2.05
N ILE A 98 32.00 13.50 1.44
CA ILE A 98 31.32 12.49 0.62
C ILE A 98 30.32 11.70 1.46
N THR A 99 30.73 11.28 2.68
CA THR A 99 29.81 10.52 3.55
C THR A 99 28.59 11.34 3.96
N ASP A 100 28.74 12.64 4.19
CA ASP A 100 27.64 13.53 4.58
C ASP A 100 26.67 13.77 3.42
N GLU A 101 27.17 13.96 2.20
CA GLU A 101 26.32 14.00 0.99
C GLU A 101 25.45 12.75 0.84
N PHE A 102 26.03 11.56 1.06
CA PHE A 102 25.26 10.31 0.99
C PHE A 102 24.28 10.14 2.15
N ARG A 103 24.56 10.70 3.34
CA ARG A 103 23.60 10.75 4.44
C ARG A 103 22.41 11.64 4.09
N GLU A 104 22.63 12.76 3.42
CA GLU A 104 21.57 13.63 2.92
C GLU A 104 20.73 12.96 1.84
N LYS A 105 21.37 12.33 0.84
CA LYS A 105 20.68 11.53 -0.19
C LYS A 105 19.85 10.40 0.44
N LEU A 106 20.36 9.73 1.47
CA LEU A 106 19.64 8.69 2.20
C LEU A 106 18.42 9.23 2.96
N ARG A 107 18.48 10.47 3.47
CA ARG A 107 17.36 11.16 4.13
C ARG A 107 16.31 11.65 3.13
N ALA A 108 16.72 12.02 1.92
CA ALA A 108 15.83 12.48 0.85
C ALA A 108 14.94 11.37 0.26
N LEU A 109 15.34 10.10 0.39
CA LEU A 109 14.54 8.96 -0.10
C LEU A 109 13.16 8.87 0.59
N PRO A 110 12.14 8.34 -0.11
CA PRO A 110 10.81 8.17 0.47
C PRO A 110 10.86 7.23 1.67
N LYS A 111 10.11 7.56 2.73
CA LYS A 111 10.07 6.79 3.98
C LYS A 111 9.72 5.32 3.75
N ASP A 112 8.80 5.04 2.84
CA ASP A 112 8.32 3.69 2.54
C ASP A 112 9.37 2.79 1.87
N ALA A 113 10.46 3.35 1.35
CA ALA A 113 11.61 2.59 0.84
C ALA A 113 12.42 1.89 1.95
N HIS A 114 12.11 2.15 3.23
CA HIS A 114 12.85 1.52 4.31
C HIS A 114 12.43 0.04 4.49
N PRO A 115 13.36 -0.94 4.38
CA PRO A 115 13.03 -2.37 4.43
C PRO A 115 12.33 -2.81 5.72
N LYS A 116 12.73 -2.24 6.87
CA LYS A 116 12.10 -2.49 8.18
C LYS A 116 10.59 -2.21 8.24
N LEU A 117 10.05 -1.35 7.37
CA LEU A 117 8.61 -1.01 7.36
C LEU A 117 7.74 -2.05 6.65
N VAL A 118 8.37 -2.93 5.86
CA VAL A 118 7.68 -4.02 5.17
C VAL A 118 7.41 -5.14 6.15
N VAL A 119 6.13 -5.36 6.46
CA VAL A 119 5.70 -6.42 7.37
C VAL A 119 5.33 -7.65 6.55
N LYS A 120 5.81 -8.83 6.91
CA LYS A 120 5.28 -10.07 6.35
C LYS A 120 3.85 -10.23 6.91
N MET A 121 2.84 -10.51 6.09
CA MET A 121 1.44 -10.68 6.54
C MET A 121 0.86 -11.94 5.89
N CYS A 122 -0.23 -12.47 6.44
CA CYS A 122 -1.03 -13.51 5.77
C CYS A 122 -1.61 -12.93 4.48
N MET A 123 -1.48 -13.64 3.36
CA MET A 123 -1.97 -13.15 2.07
C MET A 123 -3.51 -13.15 1.98
N PHE A 124 -4.17 -14.11 2.64
CA PHE A 124 -5.63 -14.26 2.59
C PHE A 124 -6.37 -13.37 3.58
N THR A 125 -5.87 -13.23 4.81
CA THR A 125 -6.58 -12.52 5.89
C THR A 125 -5.95 -11.20 6.30
N GLY A 126 -4.74 -10.88 5.83
CA GLY A 126 -4.00 -9.70 6.28
C GLY A 126 -3.53 -9.76 7.74
N ARG A 127 -3.59 -10.91 8.43
CA ARG A 127 -3.10 -11.05 9.81
C ARG A 127 -1.58 -10.88 9.86
N SER A 128 -1.09 -10.04 10.78
CA SER A 128 0.35 -9.73 10.90
C SER A 128 1.16 -10.80 11.65
N ARG A 129 0.59 -11.37 12.71
CA ARG A 129 1.24 -12.33 13.63
C ARG A 129 0.77 -13.77 13.43
N GLY A 130 1.59 -14.72 13.87
CA GLY A 130 1.26 -16.15 13.86
C GLY A 130 1.07 -16.71 12.46
N LYS A 131 1.97 -16.35 11.55
CA LYS A 131 1.99 -16.81 10.16
C LYS A 131 3.25 -17.64 9.92
N PHE A 132 3.15 -18.60 9.01
CA PHE A 132 4.30 -19.36 8.55
C PHE A 132 4.92 -18.64 7.34
N ASN A 133 6.24 -18.37 7.38
CA ASN A 133 6.90 -17.59 6.34
C ASN A 133 6.97 -18.34 5.00
N SER A 134 7.16 -19.66 5.02
CA SER A 134 7.24 -20.50 3.81
C SER A 134 5.93 -20.47 3.02
N TYR A 135 4.80 -20.64 3.72
CA TYR A 135 3.47 -20.73 3.10
C TYR A 135 2.75 -19.37 3.00
N ARG A 136 3.24 -18.32 3.67
CA ARG A 136 2.63 -16.97 3.75
C ARG A 136 1.16 -16.96 4.21
N VAL A 137 0.77 -17.94 5.02
CA VAL A 137 -0.57 -18.08 5.61
C VAL A 137 -0.54 -17.99 7.14
N ASN A 138 -1.65 -17.54 7.73
CA ASN A 138 -1.90 -17.55 9.17
C ASN A 138 -2.07 -18.98 9.68
N ARG A 139 -1.72 -19.24 10.95
CA ARG A 139 -1.82 -20.54 11.62
C ARG A 139 -3.20 -21.23 11.50
N HIS A 140 -4.29 -20.47 11.49
CA HIS A 140 -5.64 -21.06 11.38
C HIS A 140 -5.91 -21.58 9.98
N ILE A 141 -5.54 -20.81 8.95
CA ILE A 141 -5.67 -21.24 7.55
C ILE A 141 -4.69 -22.37 7.26
N PHE A 142 -3.46 -22.27 7.79
CA PHE A 142 -2.47 -23.33 7.68
C PHE A 142 -3.02 -24.65 8.23
N ARG A 143 -3.60 -24.64 9.44
CA ARG A 143 -4.20 -25.83 10.06
C ARG A 143 -5.37 -26.36 9.22
N LEU A 144 -6.26 -25.48 8.76
CA LEU A 144 -7.39 -25.87 7.89
C LEU A 144 -6.92 -26.53 6.58
N LEU A 145 -5.88 -26.00 5.95
CA LEU A 145 -5.32 -26.57 4.71
C LEU A 145 -4.57 -27.89 4.97
N ALA A 146 -3.85 -27.98 6.09
CA ALA A 146 -3.14 -29.19 6.50
C ALA A 146 -4.12 -30.34 6.83
N ASP A 147 -5.18 -30.06 7.60
CA ASP A 147 -6.19 -31.06 7.96
C ASP A 147 -6.97 -31.56 6.72
N LYS A 148 -7.12 -30.72 5.70
CA LYS A 148 -7.71 -31.10 4.40
C LYS A 148 -6.74 -31.84 3.47
N GLY A 149 -5.45 -31.93 3.81
CA GLY A 149 -4.44 -32.54 2.93
C GLY A 149 -4.03 -31.67 1.72
N ASN A 150 -4.37 -30.38 1.71
CA ASN A 150 -4.05 -29.47 0.59
C ASN A 150 -2.58 -29.00 0.57
N LEU A 151 -1.80 -29.32 1.61
CA LEU A 151 -0.40 -28.95 1.72
C LEU A 151 0.49 -30.17 1.50
N CYS A 152 1.41 -30.08 0.55
CA CYS A 152 2.34 -31.17 0.26
C CYS A 152 3.26 -31.45 1.47
N GLY A 153 3.38 -32.73 1.85
CA GLY A 153 4.30 -33.19 2.89
C GLY A 153 3.95 -32.77 4.33
N VAL A 154 2.89 -32.00 4.57
CA VAL A 154 2.47 -31.61 5.91
C VAL A 154 1.63 -32.73 6.52
N LYS A 155 2.20 -33.41 7.52
CA LYS A 155 1.49 -34.41 8.33
C LYS A 155 1.48 -33.97 9.79
N ARG A 156 0.51 -34.47 10.56
CA ARG A 156 0.56 -34.34 12.01
C ARG A 156 1.79 -35.09 12.51
N ALA A 157 2.53 -34.47 13.40
CA ALA A 157 3.68 -35.10 14.01
C ALA A 157 3.18 -36.18 14.99
N ILE A 158 3.76 -37.36 14.89
CA ILE A 158 3.39 -38.53 15.67
C ILE A 158 4.70 -39.07 16.23
N TRP A 159 4.85 -38.95 17.55
CA TRP A 159 5.97 -39.47 18.30
C TRP A 159 5.41 -40.48 19.31
N GLY A 160 5.97 -41.70 19.35
CA GLY A 160 5.55 -42.73 20.31
C GLY A 160 4.53 -43.76 19.82
N ARG A 161 4.45 -44.04 18.51
CA ARG A 161 3.84 -45.30 18.05
C ARG A 161 4.92 -46.38 17.96
N GLN A 162 4.88 -47.32 18.90
CA GLN A 162 5.22 -48.73 18.63
C GLN A 162 4.11 -49.32 17.75
#